data_AF-A0A660DVR0-F1
#
_entry.id   AF-A0A660DVR0-F1
#
_cell.length_a   1.000
_cell.length_b   1.000
_cell.length_c   1.000
_cell.angle_alpha   90.00
_cell.angle_beta   90.00
_cell.angle_gamma   90.00
#
_symmetry.space_group_name_H-M   'P 1'
#
loop_
_entity.id
_entity.type
_entity.pdbx_description
1 polymer ?
#
loop_
_entity_poly.entity_id
_entity_poly.type
_entity_poly.pdbx_seq_one_letter_code
_entity_poly.pdbx_strand_id
1 'polypeptide(L)'
;MFKLATIDELLANLGDHTDFATIAKKEADLGIQHLEYDVDAGMTTYFGENGYLVERLSNGLGTPVTGGEINVDAVEKAGAAYIAGTLSLAEAVKALAAAGCETWTANLKRNIIDFAGPEGKIIAAIEF
;
A
#
# COMPACT_ATOMS: atom_id res chain seq x y z
N MET A 1 -18.10 10.81 -2.90
CA MET A 1 -17.30 9.95 -3.80
C MET A 1 -15.98 10.65 -4.04
N PHE A 2 -14.87 10.02 -3.66
CA PHE A 2 -13.52 10.54 -3.84
C PHE A 2 -13.11 10.50 -5.32
N LYS A 3 -12.08 11.26 -5.70
CA LYS A 3 -11.52 11.25 -7.06
C LYS A 3 -10.01 11.14 -6.97
N LEU A 4 -9.39 10.59 -8.02
CA LEU A 4 -7.94 10.41 -8.06
C LEU A 4 -7.17 11.71 -7.78
N ALA A 5 -7.58 12.82 -8.40
CA ALA A 5 -6.94 14.13 -8.18
C ALA A 5 -7.00 14.62 -6.70
N THR A 6 -8.07 14.28 -5.97
CA THR A 6 -8.19 14.63 -4.54
C THR A 6 -7.28 13.76 -3.69
N ILE A 7 -7.11 12.49 -4.05
CA ILE A 7 -6.18 11.57 -3.38
C ILE A 7 -4.74 12.03 -3.66
N ASP A 8 -4.41 12.39 -4.90
CA ASP A 8 -3.11 12.95 -5.29
C ASP A 8 -2.74 14.18 -4.46
N GLU A 9 -3.64 15.16 -4.39
CA GLU A 9 -3.42 16.37 -3.61
C GLU A 9 -3.27 16.07 -2.12
N LEU A 10 -4.07 15.13 -1.58
CA LEU A 10 -3.95 14.71 -0.20
C LEU A 10 -2.55 14.12 0.09
N LEU A 11 -2.13 13.12 -0.69
CA LEU A 11 -0.87 12.41 -0.47
C LEU A 11 0.34 13.34 -0.66
N ALA A 12 0.31 14.22 -1.67
CA ALA A 12 1.38 15.19 -1.90
C ALA A 12 1.57 16.17 -0.73
N ASN A 13 0.52 16.46 0.02
CA ASN A 13 0.55 17.38 1.18
C ASN A 13 1.01 16.71 2.48
N LEU A 14 0.94 15.38 2.58
CA LEU A 14 1.39 14.64 3.78
C LEU A 14 2.92 14.50 3.78
N GLY A 15 3.54 14.32 2.62
CA GLY A 15 4.98 14.13 2.49
C GLY A 15 5.39 12.67 2.69
N ASP A 16 6.62 12.35 2.24
CA ASP A 16 7.04 10.98 1.94
C ASP A 16 7.18 10.05 3.15
N HIS A 17 7.35 10.60 4.37
CA HIS A 17 7.60 9.84 5.61
C HIS A 17 6.44 9.91 6.62
N THR A 18 5.23 10.19 6.14
CA THR A 18 4.05 10.18 7.01
C THR A 18 3.72 8.75 7.43
N ASP A 19 3.39 8.55 8.71
CA ASP A 19 2.95 7.25 9.22
C ASP A 19 1.64 6.82 8.55
N PHE A 20 1.47 5.51 8.37
CA PHE A 20 0.34 4.99 7.62
C PHE A 20 -1.00 5.21 8.35
N ALA A 21 -1.02 5.27 9.68
CA ALA A 21 -2.25 5.58 10.43
C ALA A 21 -2.79 6.97 10.09
N THR A 22 -1.90 7.96 9.93
CA THR A 22 -2.26 9.30 9.47
C THR A 22 -2.76 9.30 8.03
N ILE A 23 -2.10 8.57 7.11
CA ILE A 23 -2.54 8.42 5.72
C ILE A 23 -3.93 7.78 5.67
N ALA A 24 -4.08 6.62 6.31
CA ALA A 24 -5.31 5.84 6.39
C ALA A 24 -6.49 6.67 6.90
N LYS A 25 -6.29 7.46 7.96
CA LYS A 25 -7.34 8.34 8.48
C LYS A 25 -7.79 9.36 7.43
N LYS A 26 -6.85 10.00 6.74
CA LYS A 26 -7.17 11.00 5.72
C LYS A 26 -7.87 10.42 4.51
N GLU A 27 -7.46 9.23 4.07
CA GLU A 27 -8.12 8.49 3.00
C GLU A 27 -9.52 8.02 3.40
N ALA A 28 -9.68 7.55 4.65
CA ALA A 28 -10.98 7.20 5.21
C ALA A 28 -11.93 8.41 5.30
N ASP A 29 -11.41 9.60 5.64
CA ASP A 29 -12.19 10.86 5.64
C ASP A 29 -12.71 11.22 4.24
N LEU A 30 -12.05 10.76 3.16
CA LEU A 30 -12.53 10.89 1.77
C LEU A 30 -13.58 9.83 1.39
N GLY A 31 -13.79 8.82 2.24
CA GLY A 31 -14.72 7.72 2.03
C GLY A 31 -14.09 6.44 1.47
N ILE A 32 -12.76 6.32 1.50
CA ILE A 32 -12.05 5.07 1.16
C ILE A 32 -12.20 4.07 2.32
N GLN A 33 -12.48 2.81 2.01
CA GLN A 33 -12.66 1.74 2.99
C GLN A 33 -11.48 0.77 3.01
N HIS A 34 -10.89 0.52 1.85
CA HIS A 34 -9.66 -0.23 1.68
C HIS A 34 -8.99 0.18 0.38
N LEU A 35 -7.71 -0.13 0.24
CA LEU A 35 -6.96 0.01 -1.00
C LEU A 35 -6.07 -1.20 -1.22
N GLU A 36 -5.83 -1.54 -2.47
CA GLU A 36 -4.86 -2.54 -2.90
C GLU A 36 -3.78 -1.86 -3.72
N TYR A 37 -2.52 -2.17 -3.44
CA TYR A 37 -1.37 -1.68 -4.17
C TYR A 37 -0.65 -2.84 -4.86
N ASP A 38 -0.36 -2.67 -6.15
CA ASP A 38 0.45 -3.58 -6.95
C ASP A 38 1.90 -3.08 -6.96
N VAL A 39 2.82 -3.90 -6.44
CA VAL A 39 4.23 -3.57 -6.28
C VAL A 39 4.96 -3.45 -7.62
N ASP A 40 4.66 -4.33 -8.57
CA ASP A 40 5.32 -4.40 -9.87
C ASP A 40 4.89 -3.23 -10.77
N ALA A 41 3.59 -2.99 -10.87
CA ALA A 41 3.02 -1.93 -11.70
C ALA A 41 3.06 -0.54 -11.05
N GLY A 42 3.17 -0.51 -9.72
CA GLY A 42 2.93 0.70 -8.93
C GLY A 42 1.49 1.19 -9.05
N MET A 43 0.55 0.26 -9.24
CA MET A 43 -0.88 0.52 -9.39
C MET A 43 -1.53 0.62 -8.01
N THR A 44 -2.60 1.40 -7.88
CA THR A 44 -3.40 1.40 -6.65
C THR A 44 -4.89 1.43 -6.98
N THR A 45 -5.64 0.50 -6.42
CA THR A 45 -7.11 0.50 -6.50
C THR A 45 -7.67 0.91 -5.15
N TYR A 46 -8.42 2.02 -5.14
CA TYR A 46 -9.07 2.56 -3.95
C TYR A 46 -10.54 2.18 -3.96
N PHE A 47 -11.01 1.57 -2.88
CA PHE A 47 -12.37 1.04 -2.78
C PHE A 47 -13.20 1.86 -1.79
N GLY A 48 -14.37 2.31 -2.24
CA GLY A 48 -15.36 3.03 -1.44
C GLY A 48 -16.62 2.20 -1.18
N GLU A 49 -17.68 2.88 -0.76
CA GLU A 49 -18.99 2.24 -0.51
C GLU A 49 -19.69 1.78 -1.79
N ASN A 50 -20.55 0.78 -1.65
CA ASN A 50 -21.48 0.30 -2.69
C ASN A 50 -20.77 -0.10 -4.01
N GLY A 51 -19.55 -0.66 -3.91
CA GLY A 51 -18.77 -1.09 -5.07
C GLY A 51 -18.11 0.05 -5.85
N TYR A 52 -18.12 1.28 -5.32
CA TYR A 52 -17.37 2.39 -5.90
C TYR A 52 -15.87 2.13 -5.83
N LEU A 53 -15.14 2.35 -6.91
CA LEU A 53 -13.68 2.27 -6.94
C LEU A 53 -13.07 3.35 -7.83
N VAL A 54 -11.82 3.70 -7.54
CA VAL A 54 -10.98 4.57 -8.37
C VAL A 54 -9.62 3.91 -8.51
N GLU A 55 -9.10 3.85 -9.72
CA GLU A 55 -7.82 3.22 -10.02
C GLU A 55 -6.78 4.27 -10.39
N ARG A 56 -5.59 4.12 -9.83
CA ARG A 56 -4.36 4.74 -10.31
C ARG A 56 -3.57 3.67 -11.04
N LEU A 57 -3.49 3.75 -12.37
CA LEU A 57 -2.81 2.74 -13.20
C LEU A 57 -1.30 2.65 -12.96
N SER A 58 -0.66 3.75 -12.54
CA SER A 58 0.71 3.75 -12.04
C SER A 58 1.01 5.03 -11.27
N ASN A 59 1.84 4.95 -10.23
CA ASN A 59 2.47 6.10 -9.57
C ASN A 59 3.94 6.31 -10.00
N GLY A 60 4.45 5.52 -10.95
CA GLY A 60 5.85 5.58 -11.40
C GLY A 60 6.86 4.95 -10.43
N LEU A 61 6.40 4.30 -9.35
CA LEU A 61 7.25 3.61 -8.37
C LEU A 61 7.33 2.09 -8.59
N GLY A 62 6.55 1.56 -9.54
CA GLY A 62 6.51 0.14 -9.86
C GLY A 62 7.90 -0.47 -9.96
N THR A 63 8.12 -1.55 -9.21
CA THR A 63 9.43 -2.21 -9.11
C THR A 63 9.27 -3.71 -9.34
N PRO A 64 10.01 -4.29 -10.31
CA PRO A 64 9.96 -5.72 -10.60
C PRO A 64 10.11 -6.59 -9.37
N VAL A 65 9.07 -7.38 -9.10
CA VAL A 65 9.08 -8.36 -8.02
C VAL A 65 9.92 -9.53 -8.47
N THR A 66 11.04 -9.77 -7.79
CA THR A 66 11.92 -10.88 -8.14
C THR A 66 11.22 -12.20 -7.83
N GLY A 67 10.98 -13.03 -8.84
CA GLY A 67 10.35 -14.35 -8.73
C GLY A 67 11.19 -15.43 -8.02
N GLY A 68 11.98 -15.03 -7.02
CA GLY A 68 12.73 -15.91 -6.14
C GLY A 68 11.93 -16.34 -4.90
N GLU A 69 12.60 -16.97 -3.94
CA GLU A 69 11.99 -17.38 -2.67
C GLU A 69 11.53 -16.17 -1.85
N ILE A 70 10.30 -16.22 -1.34
CA ILE A 70 9.73 -15.17 -0.50
C ILE A 70 10.51 -15.07 0.82
N ASN A 71 10.97 -13.88 1.16
CA ASN A 71 11.62 -13.61 2.43
C ASN A 71 10.63 -12.96 3.41
N VAL A 72 9.99 -13.78 4.24
CA VAL A 72 8.96 -13.35 5.20
C VAL A 72 9.47 -12.26 6.14
N ASP A 73 10.63 -12.47 6.77
CA ASP A 73 11.22 -11.50 7.71
C ASP A 73 11.50 -10.14 7.04
N ALA A 74 11.91 -10.16 5.78
CA ALA A 74 12.16 -8.93 5.02
C ALA A 74 10.85 -8.21 4.67
N VAL A 75 9.77 -8.93 4.32
CA VAL A 75 8.44 -8.35 4.11
C VAL A 75 7.92 -7.72 5.40
N GLU A 76 7.96 -8.44 6.52
CA GLU A 76 7.50 -7.93 7.82
C GLU A 76 8.26 -6.67 8.23
N LYS A 77 9.59 -6.67 8.09
CA LYS A 77 10.43 -5.53 8.42
C LYS A 77 10.15 -4.32 7.53
N ALA A 78 10.04 -4.53 6.21
CA ALA A 78 9.77 -3.45 5.27
C ALA A 78 8.36 -2.87 5.47
N GLY A 79 7.35 -3.73 5.63
CA GLY A 79 5.98 -3.34 5.92
C GLY A 79 5.85 -2.55 7.20
N ALA A 80 6.45 -3.01 8.31
CA ALA A 80 6.45 -2.29 9.57
C ALA A 80 7.16 -0.93 9.48
N ALA A 81 8.29 -0.87 8.76
CA ALA A 81 9.02 0.39 8.58
C ALA A 81 8.26 1.40 7.71
N TYR A 82 7.51 0.94 6.70
CA TYR A 82 6.60 1.77 5.92
C TYR A 82 5.43 2.28 6.77
N ILE A 83 4.79 1.39 7.52
CA ILE A 83 3.68 1.74 8.42
C ILE A 83 4.09 2.80 9.43
N ALA A 84 5.29 2.69 9.99
CA ALA A 84 5.83 3.65 10.93
C ALA A 84 6.34 4.96 10.30
N GLY A 85 6.24 5.15 8.97
CA GLY A 85 6.77 6.31 8.26
C GLY A 85 8.30 6.37 8.20
N THR A 86 8.99 5.30 8.62
CA THR A 86 10.46 5.23 8.59
C THR A 86 10.98 5.04 7.16
N LEU A 87 10.25 4.28 6.33
CA LEU A 87 10.47 4.23 4.90
C LEU A 87 9.45 5.10 4.18
N SER A 88 9.91 5.81 3.15
CA SER A 88 9.01 6.37 2.15
C SER A 88 8.33 5.27 1.33
N LEU A 89 7.23 5.61 0.64
CA LEU A 89 6.58 4.67 -0.28
C LEU A 89 7.56 4.14 -1.33
N ALA A 90 8.40 5.01 -1.91
CA ALA A 90 9.37 4.63 -2.92
C ALA A 90 10.44 3.65 -2.42
N GLU A 91 10.84 3.76 -1.15
CA GLU A 91 11.78 2.82 -0.51
C GLU A 91 11.09 1.52 -0.12
N ALA A 92 9.86 1.62 0.41
CA ALA A 92 9.05 0.47 0.79
C ALA A 92 8.77 -0.44 -0.41
N VAL A 93 8.34 0.12 -1.55
CA VAL A 93 8.09 -0.64 -2.80
C VAL A 93 9.31 -1.44 -3.23
N LYS A 94 10.51 -0.82 -3.20
CA LYS A 94 11.76 -1.51 -3.56
C LYS A 94 12.11 -2.63 -2.60
N ALA A 95 11.96 -2.39 -1.29
CA ALA A 95 12.26 -3.39 -0.26
C ALA A 95 11.29 -4.57 -0.33
N LEU A 96 10.00 -4.30 -0.53
CA LEU A 96 8.94 -5.30 -0.66
C LEU A 96 9.10 -6.13 -1.95
N ALA A 97 9.39 -5.49 -3.08
CA ALA A 97 9.67 -6.17 -4.34
C ALA A 97 10.85 -7.14 -4.23
N ALA A 98 11.94 -6.70 -3.59
CA ALA A 98 13.13 -7.52 -3.35
C ALA A 98 12.87 -8.69 -2.38
N ALA A 99 11.83 -8.61 -1.55
CA ALA A 99 11.43 -9.65 -0.61
C ALA A 99 10.38 -10.62 -1.19
N GLY A 100 9.90 -10.40 -2.42
CA GLY A 100 8.91 -11.24 -3.09
C GLY A 100 7.45 -10.88 -2.77
N CYS A 101 7.18 -9.66 -2.27
CA CYS A 101 5.83 -9.16 -2.09
C CYS A 101 5.30 -8.60 -3.42
N GLU A 102 4.15 -9.10 -3.87
CA GLU A 102 3.51 -8.69 -5.12
C GLU A 102 2.46 -7.61 -4.91
N THR A 103 1.70 -7.70 -3.82
CA THR A 103 0.65 -6.74 -3.50
C THR A 103 0.57 -6.47 -2.00
N TRP A 104 -0.03 -5.35 -1.63
CA TRP A 104 -0.55 -5.18 -0.27
C TRP A 104 -1.94 -4.58 -0.26
N THR A 105 -2.77 -5.04 0.67
CA THR A 105 -4.14 -4.56 0.85
C THR A 105 -4.27 -3.92 2.22
N ALA A 106 -4.54 -2.62 2.27
CA ALA A 106 -4.81 -1.91 3.51
C ALA A 106 -6.32 -1.83 3.76
N ASN A 107 -6.78 -2.42 4.86
CA ASN A 107 -8.16 -2.33 5.31
C ASN A 107 -8.28 -1.23 6.38
N LEU A 108 -8.85 -0.08 5.99
CA LEU A 108 -8.89 1.11 6.84
C LEU A 108 -9.93 1.02 7.97
N LYS A 109 -10.85 0.05 7.92
CA LYS A 109 -11.81 -0.22 9.01
C LYS A 109 -11.24 -1.14 10.08
N ARG A 110 -10.36 -2.04 9.67
CA ARG A 110 -9.71 -3.02 10.55
C ARG A 110 -8.30 -2.60 10.98
N ASN A 111 -7.80 -1.48 10.45
CA ASN A 111 -6.47 -0.93 10.70
C ASN A 111 -5.37 -1.98 10.49
N ILE A 112 -5.42 -2.69 9.37
CA ILE A 112 -4.47 -3.75 9.03
C ILE A 112 -4.05 -3.67 7.57
N ILE A 113 -2.77 -3.93 7.29
CA ILE A 113 -2.26 -4.17 5.95
C ILE A 113 -1.87 -5.64 5.81
N ASP A 114 -2.47 -6.31 4.84
CA ASP A 114 -2.09 -7.65 4.43
C ASP A 114 -1.10 -7.55 3.25
N PHE A 115 0.12 -8.04 3.42
CA PHE A 115 1.15 -8.12 2.38
C PHE A 115 1.12 -9.52 1.76
N ALA A 116 0.99 -9.60 0.45
CA ALA A 116 0.79 -10.86 -0.27
C ALA A 116 1.84 -11.08 -1.36
N GLY A 117 2.17 -12.36 -1.57
CA GLY A 117 3.03 -12.81 -2.66
C GLY A 117 2.22 -13.46 -3.79
N PRO A 118 2.87 -14.33 -4.59
CA PRO A 118 2.24 -15.07 -5.67
C PRO A 118 0.89 -15.66 -5.31
N GLU A 119 -0.06 -15.54 -6.25
CA GLU A 119 -1.43 -16.06 -6.13
C GLU A 119 -2.23 -15.45 -4.96
N GLY A 120 -1.81 -14.30 -4.42
CA GLY A 120 -2.49 -13.62 -3.32
C GLY A 120 -2.27 -14.27 -1.95
N LYS A 121 -1.24 -15.12 -1.81
CA LYS A 121 -0.91 -15.72 -0.51
C LYS A 121 -0.40 -14.66 0.45
N ILE A 122 -1.13 -14.44 1.56
CA ILE A 122 -0.70 -13.53 2.63
C ILE A 122 0.63 -14.04 3.23
N ILE A 123 1.63 -13.17 3.21
CA ILE A 123 2.97 -13.37 3.77
C ILE A 123 3.03 -12.81 5.19
N ALA A 124 2.53 -11.57 5.36
CA ALA A 124 2.53 -10.83 6.61
C ALA A 124 1.25 -10.01 6.72
N ALA A 125 0.77 -9.81 7.95
CA ALA A 125 -0.36 -8.95 8.26
C ALA A 125 0.02 -8.05 9.43
N ILE A 126 -0.03 -6.72 9.23
CA ILE A 126 0.52 -5.75 10.19
C ILE A 126 -0.55 -4.70 10.51
N GLU A 127 -0.83 -4.51 11.79
CA GLU A 127 -1.75 -3.46 12.28
C GLU A 127 -1.08 -2.07 12.26
N PHE A 128 -1.87 -1.02 12.09
CA PHE A 128 -1.42 0.38 12.08
C PHE A 128 -2.29 1.32 12.92
#